data_AF-A0A916DWI7-F1
#
_entry.id   AF-A0A916DWI7-F1
#
_cell.length_a   1.000
_cell.length_b   1.000
_cell.length_c   1.000
_cell.angle_alpha   90.00
_cell.angle_beta   90.00
_cell.angle_gamma   90.00
#
_symmetry.space_group_name_H-M   'P 1'
#
loop_
_entity.id
_entity.type
_entity.pdbx_description
1 polymer ?
#
loop_
_entity_poly.entity_id
_entity_poly.type
_entity_poly.pdbx_seq_one_letter_code
_entity_poly.pdbx_strand_id
1 'polypeptide(L)'
;MSLIQSLLNYLKKKNTAEEQKYPEGYCPNCWGRYEYGDHLYEAVQKENLDINTNESDVGWVQSYANKHFAGIALKRQGNGEELICPKCKTSYQHSDEHTNS
;
A
#
# COMPACT_ATOMS: atom_id res chain seq x y z
N MET A 1 -0.64 10.34 -5.77
CA MET A 1 -0.73 10.12 -4.31
C MET A 1 0.63 9.81 -3.73
N SER A 2 0.86 10.07 -2.44
CA SER A 2 2.01 9.53 -1.71
C SER A 2 1.71 8.10 -1.22
N LEU A 3 2.74 7.30 -0.94
CA LEU A 3 2.56 5.92 -0.46
C LEU A 3 1.76 5.85 0.84
N ILE A 4 1.95 6.82 1.75
CA ILE A 4 1.17 6.89 2.98
C ILE A 4 -0.29 7.20 2.72
N GLN A 5 -0.59 8.11 1.79
CA GLN A 5 -1.98 8.40 1.42
C GLN A 5 -2.66 7.16 0.82
N SER A 6 -1.93 6.40 0.00
CA SER A 6 -2.43 5.14 -0.57
C SER A 6 -2.74 4.10 0.51
N LEU A 7 -1.92 3.99 1.55
CA LEU A 7 -2.18 3.10 2.70
C LEU A 7 -3.38 3.56 3.54
N LEU A 8 -3.48 4.85 3.84
CA LEU A 8 -4.62 5.40 4.58
C LEU A 8 -5.92 5.18 3.81
N ASN A 9 -5.91 5.41 2.49
CA ASN A 9 -7.07 5.16 1.64
C ASN A 9 -7.44 3.67 1.60
N TYR A 10 -6.45 2.79 1.47
CA TYR A 10 -6.65 1.35 1.54
C TYR A 10 -7.32 0.92 2.84
N LEU A 11 -6.84 1.42 3.99
CA LEU A 11 -7.41 1.11 5.30
C LEU A 11 -8.83 1.65 5.47
N LYS A 12 -9.11 2.87 5.00
CA LYS A 12 -10.45 3.48 5.04
C LYS A 12 -11.49 2.73 4.21
N LYS A 13 -11.05 2.11 3.11
CA LYS A 13 -11.92 1.34 2.20
C LYS A 13 -12.05 -0.13 2.59
N LYS A 14 -11.25 -0.63 3.54
CA LYS A 14 -11.32 -2.02 3.99
C LYS A 14 -12.71 -2.33 4.56
N ASN A 15 -13.29 -3.47 4.18
CA ASN A 15 -14.63 -3.91 4.59
C ASN A 15 -15.76 -2.95 4.15
N THR A 16 -15.55 -2.23 3.04
CA THR A 16 -16.57 -1.39 2.39
C THR A 16 -16.81 -1.87 0.96
N ALA A 17 -17.83 -1.33 0.29
CA ALA A 17 -18.08 -1.62 -1.13
C ALA A 17 -16.94 -1.17 -2.07
N GLU A 18 -16.06 -0.28 -1.60
CA GLU A 18 -14.92 0.25 -2.37
C GLU A 18 -13.59 -0.43 -2.02
N GLU A 19 -13.63 -1.61 -1.41
CA GLU A 19 -12.43 -2.30 -0.94
C GLU A 19 -11.40 -2.52 -2.06
N GLN A 20 -10.17 -2.10 -1.79
CA GLN A 20 -9.04 -2.27 -2.69
C GLN A 20 -8.28 -3.55 -2.34
N LYS A 21 -7.78 -4.28 -3.35
CA LYS A 21 -6.97 -5.49 -3.12
C LYS A 21 -5.57 -5.17 -2.59
N TYR A 22 -5.04 -4.01 -2.95
CA TYR A 22 -3.72 -3.53 -2.54
C TYR A 22 -3.68 -2.00 -2.63
N PRO A 23 -2.84 -1.34 -1.82
CA PRO A 23 -2.62 0.10 -1.92
C PRO A 23 -1.77 0.44 -3.16
N GLU A 24 -2.12 1.54 -3.82
CA GLU A 24 -1.33 2.09 -4.93
C GLU A 24 0.14 2.29 -4.54
N GLY A 25 1.04 2.05 -5.51
CA GLY A 25 2.48 2.19 -5.30
C GLY A 25 3.16 1.01 -4.58
N TYR A 26 2.40 0.01 -4.13
CA TYR A 26 2.93 -1.24 -3.58
C TYR A 26 2.76 -2.41 -4.55
N CYS A 27 3.70 -3.35 -4.51
CA CYS A 27 3.67 -4.53 -5.38
C CYS A 27 2.48 -5.45 -5.05
N PRO A 28 1.52 -5.65 -5.98
CA PRO A 28 0.33 -6.46 -5.73
C PRO A 28 0.66 -7.94 -5.48
N ASN A 29 1.68 -8.48 -6.15
CA ASN A 29 2.11 -9.88 -5.96
C ASN A 29 2.65 -10.11 -4.53
N CYS A 30 3.51 -9.20 -4.05
CA CYS A 30 4.00 -9.29 -2.66
C CYS A 30 2.89 -8.98 -1.65
N TRP A 31 2.01 -8.01 -1.94
CA TRP A 31 0.89 -7.66 -1.08
C TRP A 31 0.00 -8.86 -0.79
N GLY A 32 -0.45 -9.55 -1.83
CA GLY A 32 -1.30 -10.74 -1.69
C GLY A 32 -0.56 -11.95 -1.15
N ARG A 33 0.65 -12.26 -1.63
CA ARG A 33 1.39 -13.47 -1.23
C ARG A 33 1.70 -13.52 0.26
N TYR A 34 1.97 -12.37 0.88
CA TYR A 34 2.34 -12.27 2.30
C TYR A 34 1.22 -11.66 3.16
N GLU A 35 0.01 -11.55 2.60
CA GLU A 35 -1.19 -11.07 3.31
C GLU A 35 -0.93 -9.75 4.05
N TYR A 36 -0.18 -8.84 3.41
CA TYR A 36 0.25 -7.59 4.06
C TYR A 36 -0.92 -6.69 4.46
N GLY A 37 -2.03 -6.78 3.72
CA GLY A 37 -3.28 -6.08 4.03
C GLY A 37 -3.87 -6.47 5.38
N ASP A 38 -4.00 -7.78 5.62
CA ASP A 38 -4.59 -8.30 6.86
C ASP A 38 -3.67 -8.01 8.04
N HIS A 39 -2.35 -8.24 7.89
CA HIS A 39 -1.38 -7.87 8.92
C HIS A 39 -1.40 -6.39 9.29
N LEU A 40 -1.56 -5.49 8.32
CA LEU A 40 -1.68 -4.06 8.59
C LEU A 40 -2.97 -3.75 9.35
N TYR A 41 -4.10 -4.30 8.91
CA TYR A 41 -5.40 -4.06 9.51
C TYR A 41 -5.43 -4.56 10.97
N GLU A 42 -4.95 -5.78 11.21
CA GLU A 42 -4.82 -6.34 12.56
C GLU A 42 -3.95 -5.47 13.47
N ALA A 43 -2.83 -4.97 12.95
CA ALA A 43 -1.94 -4.13 13.73
C ALA A 43 -2.58 -2.78 14.07
N VAL A 44 -3.30 -2.15 13.13
CA VAL A 44 -4.06 -0.91 13.35
C VAL A 44 -5.16 -1.11 14.41
N GLN A 45 -5.90 -2.22 14.33
CA GLN A 45 -6.94 -2.55 15.32
C GLN A 45 -6.34 -2.78 16.71
N LYS A 46 -5.22 -3.50 16.80
CA LYS A 46 -4.54 -3.78 18.08
C LYS A 46 -4.06 -2.51 18.79
N GLU A 47 -3.62 -1.52 18.02
CA GLU A 47 -3.16 -0.24 18.55
C GLU A 47 -4.32 0.75 18.80
N ASN A 48 -5.58 0.35 18.52
CA ASN A 48 -6.79 1.17 18.68
C ASN A 48 -6.72 2.53 17.94
N LEU A 49 -6.10 2.54 16.76
CA LEU A 49 -5.92 3.76 15.97
C LEU A 49 -7.22 4.13 15.24
N ASP A 50 -7.56 5.42 15.29
CA ASP A 50 -8.63 5.99 14.47
C ASP A 50 -8.03 6.77 13.29
N ILE A 51 -7.76 6.00 12.25
CA ILE A 51 -7.25 6.46 10.95
C ILE A 51 -8.13 7.51 10.24
N ASN A 52 -9.32 7.82 10.77
CA ASN A 52 -10.20 8.86 10.22
C ASN A 52 -10.02 10.23 10.87
N THR A 53 -9.46 10.33 12.08
CA THR A 53 -9.58 11.55 12.90
C THR A 53 -8.25 12.13 13.38
N ASN A 54 -7.15 11.38 13.43
CA ASN A 54 -5.95 11.79 14.16
C ASN A 54 -4.65 11.77 13.33
N GLU A 55 -3.91 12.88 13.34
CA GLU A 55 -2.60 13.01 12.67
C GLU A 55 -1.51 12.12 13.30
N SER A 56 -1.58 11.85 14.61
CA SER A 56 -0.61 10.96 15.27
C SER A 56 -0.73 9.50 14.80
N ASP A 57 -1.93 9.07 14.41
CA ASP A 57 -2.19 7.73 13.87
C ASP A 57 -1.59 7.59 12.46
N VAL A 58 -1.53 8.67 11.69
CA VAL A 58 -0.82 8.71 10.40
C VAL A 58 0.68 8.45 10.58
N GLY A 59 1.28 9.03 11.63
CA GLY A 59 2.69 8.82 11.97
C GLY A 59 2.99 7.36 12.34
N TRP A 60 2.07 6.70 13.03
CA TRP A 60 2.19 5.27 13.34
C TRP A 60 2.13 4.42 12.07
N VAL A 61 1.15 4.65 11.20
CA VAL A 61 1.01 3.91 9.92
C VAL A 61 2.24 4.10 9.04
N GLN A 62 2.79 5.32 8.98
CA GLN A 62 4.04 5.60 8.26
C GLN A 62 5.21 4.80 8.83
N SER A 63 5.33 4.71 10.15
CA SER A 63 6.39 3.96 10.82
C SER A 63 6.29 2.46 10.57
N TYR A 64 5.07 1.92 10.64
CA TYR A 64 4.78 0.53 10.30
C TYR A 64 5.15 0.24 8.83
N ALA A 65 4.72 1.10 7.90
CA ALA A 65 5.00 0.96 6.48
C ALA A 65 6.51 0.99 6.17
N ASN A 66 7.26 1.88 6.82
CA ASN A 66 8.72 1.96 6.66
C ASN A 66 9.42 0.67 7.11
N LYS A 67 8.94 0.07 8.21
CA LYS A 67 9.51 -1.16 8.75
C LYS A 67 9.14 -2.40 7.92
N HIS A 68 7.92 -2.47 7.42
CA HIS A 68 7.37 -3.71 6.85
C HIS A 68 7.24 -3.70 5.33
N PHE A 69 7.03 -2.52 4.71
CA PHE A 69 6.65 -2.42 3.30
C PHE A 69 7.68 -1.70 2.41
N ALA A 70 8.74 -1.13 2.97
CA ALA A 70 9.76 -0.43 2.18
C ALA A 70 10.39 -1.31 1.08
N GLY A 71 10.52 -2.62 1.32
CA GLY A 71 11.05 -3.56 0.33
C GLY A 71 10.11 -3.87 -0.84
N ILE A 72 8.82 -3.53 -0.73
CA ILE A 72 7.79 -3.85 -1.73
C ILE A 72 7.14 -2.61 -2.36
N ALA A 73 7.56 -1.41 -1.96
CA ALA A 73 7.21 -0.19 -2.67
C ALA A 73 7.81 -0.22 -4.08
N LEU A 74 6.96 -0.03 -5.09
CA LEU A 74 7.35 -0.06 -6.49
C LEU A 74 8.29 1.11 -6.81
N LYS A 75 9.35 0.83 -7.56
CA LYS A 75 10.33 1.83 -8.00
C LYS A 75 10.26 1.99 -9.50
N ARG A 76 10.26 3.24 -9.97
CA ARG A 76 10.40 3.54 -11.40
C ARG A 76 11.78 3.11 -11.90
N GLN A 77 11.84 2.51 -13.08
CA GLN A 77 13.07 2.19 -13.79
C GLN A 77 13.07 2.83 -15.19
N GLY A 78 14.26 3.03 -15.75
CA GLY A 78 14.45 3.49 -17.13
C GLY A 78 13.87 4.88 -17.35
N ASN A 79 13.02 5.00 -18.38
CA ASN A 79 12.30 6.22 -18.73
C ASN A 79 11.14 6.56 -17.77
N GLY A 80 10.90 5.74 -16.75
CA GLY A 80 9.86 5.95 -15.74
C GLY A 80 8.52 5.27 -16.03
N GLU A 81 8.40 4.57 -17.15
CA GLU A 81 7.20 3.81 -17.53
C GLU A 81 7.17 2.41 -16.89
N GLU A 82 8.31 1.88 -16.48
CA GLU A 82 8.39 0.59 -15.81
C GLU A 82 8.45 0.76 -14.29
N LEU A 83 7.58 0.05 -13.58
CA LEU A 83 7.57 -0.05 -12.13
C LEU A 83 8.06 -1.43 -11.69
N ILE A 84 9.12 -1.48 -10.89
CA ILE A 84 9.71 -2.73 -10.42
C ILE A 84 9.56 -2.88 -8.92
N CYS A 85 9.16 -4.07 -8.48
CA CYS A 85 9.20 -4.46 -7.08
C CYS A 85 10.63 -4.82 -6.65
N PRO A 86 11.21 -4.14 -5.64
CA PRO A 86 12.57 -4.46 -5.18
C PRO A 86 12.70 -5.87 -4.59
N LYS A 87 11.63 -6.40 -3.97
CA LYS A 87 11.60 -7.72 -3.32
C LYS A 87 11.50 -8.88 -4.31
N CYS A 88 10.50 -8.89 -5.18
CA CYS A 88 10.24 -10.03 -6.08
C CYS A 88 10.69 -9.83 -7.52
N LYS A 89 11.24 -8.66 -7.86
CA LYS A 89 11.76 -8.30 -9.19
C LYS A 89 10.74 -8.34 -10.34
N THR A 90 9.45 -8.51 -10.02
CA THR A 90 8.36 -8.36 -10.98
C THR A 90 8.27 -6.91 -11.44
N SER A 91 8.16 -6.72 -12.76
CA SER A 91 7.86 -5.43 -13.37
C SER A 91 6.38 -5.30 -13.71
N TYR A 92 5.91 -4.05 -13.68
CA TYR A 92 4.55 -3.62 -14.00
C TYR A 92 4.68 -2.45 -14.97
N GLN A 93 3.92 -2.46 -16.07
CA GLN A 93 3.92 -1.33 -17.01
C GLN A 93 2.98 -0.25 -16.46
N HIS A 94 3.42 1.00 -16.47
CA HIS A 94 2.61 2.15 -16.03
C HIS A 94 1.38 2.38 -16.95
N SER A 95 1.27 1.67 -18.08
CA SER A 95 0.15 1.73 -19.02
C SER A 95 -0.94 0.68 -18.79
N ASP A 96 -0.84 -0.18 -17.78
CA ASP A 96 -1.91 -1.16 -17.51
C ASP A 96 -3.17 -0.41 -17.03
N GLU A 97 -4.26 -0.55 -17.79
CA GLU A 97 -5.58 0.11 -17.72
C GLU A 97 -6.31 -0.02 -16.35
N HIS A 98 -5.72 0.52 -15.29
CA HIS A 98 -6.36 0.58 -13.96
C HIS A 98 -6.39 2.00 -13.39
N THR A 99 -5.97 3.01 -14.16
CA THR A 99 -6.10 4.44 -13.80
C THR A 99 -7.15 5.20 -14.60
N ASN A 100 -8.03 4.51 -15.34
CA ASN A 100 -9.24 5.12 -15.92
C ASN A 100 -10.33 4.06 -16.09
N SER A 101 -11.22 3.95 -15.10
CA SER A 101 -12.69 3.78 -15.25
C SER A 101 -13.33 3.80 -13.87
#